data_AF-A0A645BEH4-F1
#
_entry.id   AF-A0A645BEH4-F1
#
_cell.length_a   1.000
_cell.length_b   1.000
_cell.length_c   1.000
_cell.angle_alpha   90.00
_cell.angle_beta   90.00
_cell.angle_gamma   90.00
#
_symmetry.space_group_name_H-M   'P 1'
#
loop_
_entity.id
_entity.type
_entity.pdbx_description
1 polymer ?
#
loop_
_entity_poly.entity_id
_entity_poly.type
_entity_poly.pdbx_seq_one_letter_code
_entity_poly.pdbx_strand_id
1 'polypeptide(L)'
;MELSNYSNGKTSKELRERVERARFIQVKRFRRLDKINCNAEMTPAMIKEFCALDEDCNRLIQLAYERFRFSARSYHKYLKVARTFADMDESKNIRKEDIIKALMSRDLDKEQANMIVV
;
A
#
# COMPACT_ATOMS: atom_id res chain seq x y z
N MET A 1 -14.52 -21.83 -23.29
CA MET A 1 -14.66 -21.40 -21.88
C MET A 1 -14.83 -19.89 -21.93
N GLU A 2 -16.07 -19.41 -21.82
CA GLU A 2 -16.41 -18.01 -22.00
C GLU A 2 -15.83 -17.13 -20.88
N LEU A 3 -15.15 -16.05 -21.26
CA LEU A 3 -14.53 -15.05 -20.39
C LEU A 3 -15.48 -13.85 -20.15
N SER A 4 -16.79 -14.07 -20.07
CA SER A 4 -17.80 -13.01 -20.14
C SER A 4 -18.73 -12.94 -18.94
N ASN A 5 -18.24 -13.29 -17.75
CA ASN A 5 -18.83 -12.80 -16.50
C ASN A 5 -17.94 -11.69 -15.91
N TYR A 6 -17.78 -10.61 -16.66
CA TYR A 6 -17.41 -9.33 -16.05
C TYR A 6 -18.63 -8.89 -15.23
N SER A 7 -18.62 -9.15 -13.92
CA SER A 7 -19.43 -8.35 -13.01
C SER A 7 -19.19 -6.89 -13.35
N ASN A 8 -20.24 -6.06 -13.51
CA ASN A 8 -20.08 -4.62 -13.71
C ASN A 8 -19.11 -4.08 -12.66
N GLY A 9 -17.86 -3.85 -13.06
CA GLY A 9 -16.83 -3.34 -12.18
C GLY A 9 -17.22 -1.94 -11.70
N LYS A 10 -16.56 -1.47 -10.65
CA LYS A 10 -16.73 -0.09 -10.19
C LYS A 10 -16.46 0.87 -11.34
N THR A 11 -17.37 1.82 -11.56
CA THR A 11 -17.21 2.87 -12.56
C THR A 11 -16.01 3.75 -12.23
N SER A 12 -15.45 4.42 -13.24
CA SER A 12 -14.36 5.39 -13.04
C SER A 12 -14.74 6.50 -12.03
N LYS A 13 -16.02 6.86 -11.96
CA LYS A 13 -16.55 7.83 -10.99
C LYS A 13 -16.43 7.29 -9.56
N GLU A 14 -16.92 6.08 -9.30
CA GLU A 14 -16.82 5.46 -7.97
C GLU A 14 -15.37 5.26 -7.53
N LEU A 15 -14.48 4.90 -8.46
CA LEU A 15 -13.05 4.78 -8.18
C LEU A 15 -12.43 6.13 -7.84
N ARG A 16 -12.76 7.18 -8.60
CA ARG A 16 -12.30 8.55 -8.33
C ARG A 16 -12.72 9.00 -6.94
N GLU A 17 -13.97 8.80 -6.56
CA GLU A 17 -14.49 9.19 -5.25
C GLU A 17 -13.72 8.48 -4.10
N ARG A 18 -13.38 7.19 -4.27
CA ARG A 18 -12.54 6.46 -3.29
C ARG A 18 -11.14 7.07 -3.16
N VAL A 19 -10.53 7.45 -4.29
CA VAL A 19 -9.21 8.09 -4.29
C VAL A 19 -9.28 9.46 -3.61
N GLU A 20 -10.30 10.26 -3.87
CA GLU A 20 -10.49 11.57 -3.24
C GLU A 20 -10.68 11.45 -1.72
N ARG A 21 -11.45 10.46 -1.25
CA ARG A 21 -11.59 10.17 0.19
C ARG A 21 -10.26 9.76 0.83
N ALA A 22 -9.49 8.88 0.18
CA ALA A 22 -8.16 8.51 0.66
C ALA A 22 -7.23 9.72 0.76
N ARG A 23 -7.25 10.62 -0.23
CA ARG A 23 -6.46 11.85 -0.22
C ARG A 23 -6.85 12.77 0.94
N PHE A 24 -8.14 12.92 1.21
CA PHE A 24 -8.61 13.71 2.33
C PHE A 24 -8.13 13.16 3.69
N ILE A 25 -8.12 11.83 3.86
CA ILE A 25 -7.55 11.18 5.05
C ILE A 25 -6.06 11.50 5.20
N GLN A 26 -5.29 11.43 4.10
CA GLN A 26 -3.87 11.74 4.10
C GLN A 26 -3.60 13.21 4.46
N VAL A 27 -4.35 14.15 3.87
CA VAL A 27 -4.25 15.58 4.20
C VAL A 27 -4.51 15.82 5.68
N LYS A 28 -5.54 15.18 6.25
CA LYS A 28 -5.83 15.27 7.69
C LYS A 28 -4.68 14.72 8.54
N ARG A 29 -4.15 13.54 8.17
CA ARG A 29 -3.07 12.87 8.88
C ARG A 29 -1.81 13.73 8.93
N PHE A 30 -1.47 14.39 7.82
CA PHE A 30 -0.21 15.14 7.70
C PHE A 30 -0.34 16.64 7.92
N ARG A 31 -1.51 17.14 8.33
CA ARG A 31 -1.78 18.59 8.46
C ARG A 31 -0.75 19.37 9.29
N ARG A 32 -0.06 18.72 10.23
CA ARG A 32 0.94 19.34 11.11
C ARG A 32 2.39 19.08 10.68
N LEU A 33 2.60 18.37 9.58
CA LEU A 33 3.91 18.00 9.08
C LEU A 33 4.23 18.84 7.85
N ASP A 34 5.34 19.55 7.90
CA ASP A 34 5.76 20.38 6.77
C ASP A 34 6.18 19.51 5.58
N LYS A 35 5.81 19.93 4.36
CA LYS A 35 6.17 19.29 3.08
C LYS A 35 5.72 17.84 2.88
N ILE A 36 4.79 17.31 3.67
CA ILE A 36 4.22 15.98 3.49
C ILE A 36 2.74 16.08 3.15
N ASN A 37 2.37 15.64 1.95
CA ASN A 37 1.00 15.70 1.43
C ASN A 37 0.40 14.30 1.22
N CYS A 38 1.22 13.26 1.16
CA CYS A 38 0.74 11.91 0.89
C CYS A 38 1.59 10.79 1.50
N ASN A 39 1.04 9.57 1.49
CA ASN A 39 1.71 8.39 2.06
C ASN A 39 3.06 8.09 1.38
N ALA A 40 3.21 8.41 0.10
CA ALA A 40 4.45 8.16 -0.65
C ALA A 40 5.64 8.96 -0.08
N GLU A 41 5.38 10.16 0.46
CA GLU A 41 6.41 11.10 0.97
C GLU A 41 6.85 10.79 2.40
N MET A 42 6.21 9.84 3.11
CA MET A 42 6.56 9.50 4.49
C MET A 42 8.05 9.15 4.66
N THR A 43 8.66 9.66 5.73
CA THR A 43 10.01 9.26 6.17
C THR A 43 9.97 7.91 6.92
N PRO A 44 11.10 7.23 7.16
CA PRO A 44 11.12 6.00 7.96
C PRO A 44 10.50 6.15 9.36
N ALA A 45 10.70 7.31 10.02
CA ALA A 45 10.07 7.59 11.31
C ALA A 45 8.54 7.65 11.19
N MET A 46 8.03 8.32 10.16
CA MET A 46 6.60 8.42 9.89
C MET A 46 5.97 7.08 9.50
N ILE A 47 6.71 6.19 8.82
CA ILE A 47 6.23 4.84 8.53
C ILE A 47 5.98 4.07 9.83
N LYS A 48 6.90 4.16 10.80
CA LYS A 48 6.71 3.52 12.11
C LYS A 48 5.47 4.04 12.84
N GLU A 49 5.18 5.33 12.70
CA GLU A 49 4.03 5.98 13.35
C GLU A 49 2.69 5.67 12.65
N PHE A 50 2.64 5.81 11.32
CA PHE A 50 1.37 5.78 10.58
C PHE A 50 1.08 4.45 9.87
N CYS A 51 2.04 3.53 9.85
CA CYS A 51 1.91 2.20 9.25
C CYS A 51 2.07 1.09 10.30
N ALA A 52 1.60 1.33 11.53
CA ALA A 52 1.58 0.31 12.58
C ALA A 52 0.78 -0.92 12.10
N LEU A 53 1.37 -2.09 12.30
CA LEU A 53 0.83 -3.39 11.91
C LEU A 53 0.55 -4.22 13.16
N ASP A 54 -0.52 -5.02 13.12
CA ASP A 54 -0.69 -6.12 14.08
C ASP A 54 0.33 -7.24 13.82
N GLU A 55 0.36 -8.23 14.70
CA GLU A 55 1.30 -9.35 14.59
C GLU A 55 1.12 -10.15 13.30
N ASP A 56 -0.11 -10.37 12.85
CA ASP A 56 -0.40 -11.15 11.65
C ASP A 56 0.08 -10.44 10.38
N CYS A 57 -0.14 -9.12 10.29
CA CYS A 57 0.33 -8.29 9.20
C CYS A 57 1.86 -8.21 9.21
N ASN A 58 2.49 -8.08 10.38
CA ASN A 58 3.94 -8.11 10.52
C ASN A 58 4.52 -9.44 10.04
N ARG A 59 3.97 -10.59 10.49
CA ARG A 59 4.40 -11.92 10.03
C ARG A 59 4.29 -12.06 8.52
N LEU A 60 3.18 -11.61 7.93
CA LEU A 60 2.94 -11.71 6.49
C LEU A 60 3.97 -10.92 5.67
N ILE A 61 4.22 -9.65 6.04
CA ILE A 61 5.16 -8.82 5.28
C ILE A 61 6.61 -9.28 5.47
N GLN A 62 6.98 -9.80 6.65
CA GLN A 62 8.29 -10.41 6.89
C GLN A 62 8.50 -11.67 6.04
N LEU A 63 7.50 -12.56 5.98
CA LEU A 63 7.57 -13.74 5.12
C LEU A 63 7.74 -13.36 3.65
N ALA A 64 7.02 -12.33 3.18
CA ALA A 64 7.18 -11.82 1.82
C ALA A 64 8.59 -11.23 1.61
N TYR A 65 9.09 -10.46 2.58
CA TYR A 65 10.43 -9.89 2.54
C TYR A 65 11.52 -10.97 2.41
N GLU A 66 11.44 -12.03 3.21
CA GLU A 66 12.38 -13.15 3.17
C GLU A 66 12.28 -13.94 1.86
N ARG A 67 11.05 -14.25 1.42
CA ARG A 67 10.80 -15.06 0.22
C ARG A 67 11.22 -14.36 -1.06
N PHE A 68 10.91 -13.06 -1.17
CA PHE A 68 11.20 -12.28 -2.38
C PHE A 68 12.51 -11.48 -2.28
N ARG A 69 13.26 -11.66 -1.18
CA ARG A 69 14.55 -10.99 -0.93
C ARG A 69 14.47 -9.47 -1.06
N PHE A 70 13.34 -8.87 -0.69
CA PHE A 70 13.13 -7.44 -0.83
C PHE A 70 14.20 -6.62 -0.10
N SER A 71 14.49 -5.42 -0.62
CA SER A 71 15.34 -4.49 0.11
C SER A 71 14.56 -3.80 1.23
N ALA A 72 15.25 -3.20 2.21
CA ALA A 72 14.60 -2.38 3.23
C ALA A 72 13.79 -1.21 2.62
N ARG A 73 14.22 -0.69 1.46
CA ARG A 73 13.49 0.34 0.70
C ARG A 73 12.18 -0.20 0.15
N SER A 74 12.21 -1.40 -0.42
CA SER A 74 11.05 -2.11 -0.94
C SER A 74 10.05 -2.37 0.18
N TYR A 75 10.52 -2.85 1.34
CA TYR A 75 9.71 -3.07 2.54
C TYR A 75 8.94 -1.80 2.94
N HIS A 76 9.64 -0.67 3.05
CA HIS A 76 9.01 0.62 3.34
C HIS A 76 8.02 1.06 2.24
N LYS A 77 8.34 0.82 0.96
CA LYS A 77 7.42 1.11 -0.15
C LYS A 77 6.12 0.29 -0.01
N TYR A 78 6.21 -1.00 0.28
CA TYR A 78 5.03 -1.85 0.48
C TYR A 78 4.16 -1.38 1.67
N LEU A 79 4.78 -0.95 2.78
CA LEU A 79 4.02 -0.37 3.90
C LEU A 79 3.24 0.88 3.51
N LYS A 80 3.86 1.80 2.76
CA LYS A 80 3.19 3.02 2.27
C LYS A 80 2.04 2.70 1.30
N VAL A 81 2.21 1.68 0.46
CA VAL A 81 1.18 1.21 -0.47
C VAL A 81 0.03 0.56 0.31
N ALA A 82 0.31 -0.30 1.29
CA ALA A 82 -0.70 -0.91 2.14
C ALA A 82 -1.50 0.15 2.92
N ARG A 83 -0.83 1.18 3.45
CA ARG A 83 -1.50 2.34 4.08
C ARG A 83 -2.44 3.05 3.12
N THR A 84 -2.08 3.14 1.85
CA THR A 84 -2.92 3.76 0.81
C THR A 84 -4.16 2.91 0.51
N PHE A 85 -4.03 1.58 0.44
CA PHE A 85 -5.19 0.68 0.32
C PHE A 85 -6.12 0.79 1.52
N ALA A 86 -5.57 0.83 2.72
CA ALA A 86 -6.36 1.04 3.94
C ALA A 86 -7.07 2.41 3.93
N ASP A 87 -6.43 3.47 3.41
CA ASP A 87 -7.08 4.80 3.24
C ASP A 87 -8.21 4.77 2.20
N MET A 88 -8.04 4.03 1.09
CA MET A 88 -9.08 3.87 0.05
C MET A 88 -10.32 3.09 0.52
N ASP A 89 -10.16 2.33 1.59
CA ASP A 89 -11.22 1.58 2.27
C ASP A 89 -11.62 2.27 3.60
N GLU A 90 -11.13 3.49 3.85
CA GLU A 90 -11.43 4.32 5.03
C GLU A 90 -11.12 3.63 6.37
N SER A 91 -10.23 2.63 6.35
CA SER A 91 -9.82 1.86 7.52
C SER A 91 -8.80 2.63 8.35
N LYS A 92 -8.99 2.69 9.67
CA LYS A 92 -8.00 3.28 10.58
C LYS A 92 -6.70 2.48 10.60
N ASN A 93 -6.79 1.15 10.59
CA ASN A 93 -5.65 0.24 10.71
C ASN A 93 -5.29 -0.34 9.34
N ILE A 94 -4.02 -0.68 9.12
CA ILE A 94 -3.63 -1.50 7.98
C ILE A 94 -4.08 -2.93 8.28
N ARG A 95 -4.87 -3.53 7.40
CA ARG A 95 -5.39 -4.89 7.55
C ARG A 95 -4.57 -5.85 6.68
N LYS A 96 -4.70 -7.14 6.97
CA LYS A 96 -4.06 -8.22 6.18
C LYS A 96 -4.35 -8.10 4.68
N GLU A 97 -5.59 -7.80 4.31
CA GLU A 97 -5.98 -7.60 2.91
C GLU A 97 -5.25 -6.42 2.24
N ASP A 98 -4.92 -5.38 2.98
CA ASP A 98 -4.23 -4.19 2.45
C ASP A 98 -2.74 -4.50 2.19
N ILE A 99 -2.13 -5.32 3.05
CA ILE A 99 -0.78 -5.88 2.82
C ILE A 99 -0.78 -6.76 1.57
N ILE A 100 -1.77 -7.66 1.42
CA ILE A 100 -1.87 -8.55 0.26
C ILE A 100 -2.04 -7.73 -1.02
N LYS A 101 -2.95 -6.75 -1.04
CA LYS A 101 -3.14 -5.83 -2.18
C LYS A 101 -1.85 -5.09 -2.53
N ALA A 102 -1.09 -4.64 -1.53
CA ALA A 102 0.20 -3.97 -1.75
C ALA A 102 1.23 -4.92 -2.39
N LEU A 103 1.39 -6.13 -1.86
CA LEU A 103 2.31 -7.14 -2.37
C LEU A 103 1.99 -7.55 -3.80
N MET A 104 0.71 -7.59 -4.17
CA MET A 104 0.23 -7.96 -5.51
C MET A 104 0.18 -6.77 -6.50
N SER A 105 0.58 -5.57 -6.09
CA SER A 105 0.53 -4.39 -6.98
C SER A 105 1.67 -4.40 -8.01
N ARG A 106 1.31 -4.24 -9.29
CA ARG A 106 2.18 -4.41 -10.47
C ARG A 106 3.42 -3.50 -10.55
N ASP A 107 3.43 -2.34 -9.88
CA ASP A 107 4.53 -1.37 -9.99
C ASP A 107 5.82 -1.76 -9.25
N LEU A 108 5.88 -2.97 -8.67
CA LEU A 108 7.02 -3.49 -7.93
C LEU A 108 7.70 -4.71 -8.57
N ASP A 109 7.09 -5.32 -9.60
CA ASP A 109 7.71 -6.41 -10.38
C ASP A 109 9.04 -5.98 -11.04
N LYS A 110 9.27 -4.68 -11.23
CA LYS A 110 10.54 -4.14 -11.73
C LYS A 110 11.71 -4.35 -10.76
N GLU A 111 11.47 -4.39 -9.44
CA GLU A 111 12.54 -4.71 -8.48
C GLU A 111 12.91 -6.21 -8.54
N GLN A 112 11.95 -7.08 -8.87
CA GLN A 112 12.21 -8.49 -9.14
C GLN A 112 13.04 -8.68 -10.42
N ALA A 113 12.77 -7.89 -11.47
CA ALA A 113 13.56 -7.89 -12.71
C ALA A 113 15.02 -7.41 -12.50
N ASN A 114 15.26 -6.47 -11.58
CA ASN A 114 16.62 -6.00 -11.24
C ASN A 114 17.38 -6.92 -10.28
N MET A 115 16.75 -7.92 -9.68
CA MET A 115 17.41 -8.92 -8.82
C MET A 115 17.92 -10.15 -9.58
N ILE A 116 17.55 -10.29 -10.84
CA ILE A 116 18.03 -11.37 -11.74
C ILE A 116 19.25 -10.92 -12.55
N VAL A 117 19.63 -9.64 -12.47
CA VAL A 117 20.78 -9.07 -13.19
C VAL A 117 21.82 -8.55 -12.19
N VAL A 118 22.47 -9.48 -11.48
CA VAL A 118 23.84 -9.34 -10.95
C VAL A 118 24.52 -10.69 -11.07
#